data_AF-A0A1V6K0Z8-F1
#
_entry.id   AF-A0A1V6K0Z8-F1
#
_cell.length_a   1.000
_cell.length_b   1.000
_cell.length_c   1.000
_cell.angle_alpha   90.00
_cell.angle_beta   90.00
_cell.angle_gamma   90.00
#
_symmetry.space_group_name_H-M   'P 1'
#
loop_
_entity.id
_entity.type
_entity.pdbx_description
1 polymer ?
#
loop_
_entity_poly.entity_id
_entity_poly.type
_entity_poly.pdbx_seq_one_letter_code
_entity_poly.pdbx_strand_id
1 'polypeptide(L)'
;MTFEFCLLDGINDSPEEARALGDFTRGIRCKINLIPCNEVAGTGFSRPPDRRVRAFLDILAGMGRETTVRKSLGSTAGGACGQLGASLADRAPRG
;
A
#
# COMPACT_ATOMS: atom_id res chain seq x y z
N MET A 1 14.27 4.13 11.15
CA MET A 1 13.06 4.85 10.70
C MET A 1 12.46 4.09 9.53
N THR A 2 11.14 4.02 9.43
CA THR A 2 10.45 3.29 8.35
C THR A 2 9.38 4.19 7.73
N PHE A 3 9.32 4.23 6.40
CA PHE A 3 8.22 4.83 5.65
C PHE A 3 7.24 3.74 5.24
N GLU A 4 5.98 3.91 5.60
CA GLU A 4 4.88 3.09 5.12
C GLU A 4 4.32 3.76 3.86
N PHE A 5 4.32 3.04 2.73
CA PHE A 5 3.86 3.58 1.44
C PHE A 5 2.71 2.72 0.90
N CYS A 6 1.51 3.31 0.88
CA CYS A 6 0.31 2.64 0.37
C CYS A 6 0.28 2.70 -1.15
N LEU A 7 0.30 1.54 -1.82
CA LEU A 7 0.21 1.44 -3.27
C LEU A 7 -1.25 1.23 -3.70
N LEU A 8 -1.71 2.06 -4.62
CA LEU A 8 -3.06 2.12 -5.15
C LEU A 8 -3.02 1.88 -6.66
N ASP A 9 -3.89 0.98 -7.15
CA ASP A 9 -3.96 0.60 -8.55
C ASP A 9 -4.15 1.82 -9.46
N GLY A 10 -3.18 2.09 -10.34
CA GLY A 10 -3.30 3.13 -11.37
C GLY A 10 -3.19 4.57 -10.86
N ILE A 11 -2.94 4.76 -9.56
CA ILE A 11 -2.83 6.08 -8.93
C ILE A 11 -1.38 6.42 -8.62
N ASN A 12 -0.68 5.55 -7.88
CA ASN A 12 0.68 5.81 -7.42
C ASN A 12 1.61 4.59 -7.50
N ASP A 13 1.27 3.62 -8.37
CA ASP A 13 1.98 2.35 -8.52
C ASP A 13 2.80 2.25 -9.83
N SER A 14 3.10 3.40 -10.45
CA SER A 14 3.89 3.48 -11.68
C SER A 14 5.41 3.40 -11.42
N PRO A 15 6.21 3.02 -12.43
CA PRO A 15 7.67 3.07 -12.35
C PRO A 15 8.21 4.48 -12.04
N GLU A 16 7.56 5.53 -12.52
CA GLU A 16 7.93 6.92 -12.29
C GLU A 16 7.79 7.30 -10.81
N GLU A 17 6.69 6.89 -10.17
CA GLU A 17 6.44 7.09 -8.74
C GLU A 17 7.47 6.34 -7.88
N ALA A 18 7.87 5.13 -8.29
CA ALA A 18 8.92 4.39 -7.62
C ALA A 18 10.27 5.13 -7.63
N ARG A 19 10.63 5.72 -8.78
CA ARG A 19 11.84 6.53 -8.90
C ARG A 19 11.75 7.79 -8.04
N ALA A 20 10.62 8.49 -8.09
CA ALA A 20 10.38 9.69 -7.29
C ALA A 20 10.48 9.41 -5.78
N LEU A 21 9.93 8.30 -5.30
CA LEU A 21 10.06 7.88 -3.89
C LEU A 21 11.51 7.52 -3.53
N GLY A 22 12.21 6.83 -4.43
CA GLY A 22 13.64 6.52 -4.25
C GLY A 22 14.50 7.78 -4.16
N ASP A 23 14.19 8.80 -4.96
CA ASP A 23 14.86 10.09 -4.97
C ASP A 23 14.54 10.90 -3.70
N PHE A 24 13.27 10.94 -3.30
CA PHE A 24 12.83 11.62 -2.09
C PHE A 24 13.51 11.07 -0.82
N THR A 25 13.72 9.75 -0.77
CA THR A 25 14.35 9.08 0.38
C THR A 25 15.88 9.02 0.27
N ARG A 26 16.47 9.64 -0.76
CA ARG A 26 17.92 9.68 -0.95
C ARG A 26 18.60 10.42 0.21
N GLY A 27 19.61 9.81 0.80
CA GLY A 27 20.33 10.36 1.95
C GLY A 27 19.63 10.13 3.31
N ILE A 28 18.39 9.65 3.31
CA ILE A 28 17.69 9.26 4.54
C ILE A 28 17.97 7.79 4.84
N ARG A 29 18.46 7.49 6.05
CA ARG A 29 18.59 6.10 6.52
C ARG A 29 17.23 5.57 6.98
N CYS A 30 16.47 5.04 6.02
CA CYS A 30 15.15 4.49 6.25
C CYS A 30 14.91 3.17 5.50
N LYS A 31 13.98 2.39 6.03
CA LYS A 31 13.34 1.29 5.33
C LYS A 31 12.04 1.78 4.69
N ILE A 32 11.71 1.27 3.50
CA ILE A 32 10.42 1.52 2.84
C ILE A 32 9.59 0.24 2.94
N ASN A 33 8.38 0.34 3.45
CA ASN A 33 7.44 -0.77 3.51
C ASN A 33 6.26 -0.48 2.58
N LEU A 34 6.26 -1.16 1.43
CA LEU A 34 5.17 -1.09 0.46
C LEU A 34 3.97 -1.87 0.97
N ILE A 35 2.81 -1.22 1.03
CA ILE A 35 1.54 -1.82 1.40
C ILE A 35 0.62 -1.74 0.18
N PRO A 36 0.46 -2.81 -0.60
CA PRO A 36 -0.54 -2.81 -1.65
C PRO A 36 -1.92 -2.76 -1.00
N CYS A 37 -2.63 -1.65 -1.21
CA CYS A 37 -3.91 -1.38 -0.58
C CYS A 37 -4.91 -2.45 -1.01
N ASN A 38 -5.57 -3.10 -0.06
CA ASN A 38 -6.70 -3.96 -0.44
C ASN A 38 -7.88 -3.09 -0.87
N GLU A 39 -8.76 -3.65 -1.68
CA GLU A 39 -9.99 -2.96 -2.06
C GLU A 39 -10.81 -2.56 -0.83
N VAL A 40 -11.24 -1.30 -0.79
CA VAL A 40 -12.12 -0.77 0.26
C VAL A 40 -13.41 -0.30 -0.41
N ALA A 41 -14.51 -1.01 -0.12
CA ALA A 41 -15.82 -0.71 -0.69
C ALA A 41 -16.19 0.77 -0.47
N GLY A 42 -16.71 1.42 -1.52
CA GLY A 42 -17.14 2.82 -1.48
C GLY A 42 -16.04 3.87 -1.67
N THR A 43 -14.76 3.48 -1.77
CA THR A 43 -13.65 4.43 -1.97
C THR A 43 -13.17 4.55 -3.42
N GLY A 44 -13.48 3.55 -4.26
CA GLY A 44 -12.93 3.45 -5.61
C GLY A 44 -11.45 3.05 -5.68
N PHE A 45 -10.83 2.75 -4.53
CA PHE A 45 -9.44 2.29 -4.48
C PHE A 45 -9.34 0.77 -4.59
N SER A 46 -8.39 0.32 -5.40
CA SER A 46 -8.15 -1.10 -5.66
C SER A 46 -6.68 -1.45 -5.46
N ARG A 47 -6.45 -2.75 -5.27
CA ARG A 47 -5.11 -3.30 -5.11
C ARG A 47 -4.38 -3.35 -6.45
N PRO A 48 -3.16 -2.79 -6.54
CA PRO A 48 -2.29 -3.01 -7.69
C PRO A 48 -2.10 -4.51 -8.01
N PRO A 49 -1.98 -4.88 -9.30
CA PRO A 49 -1.58 -6.21 -9.69
C PRO A 49 -0.16 -6.49 -9.19
N ASP A 50 0.09 -7.72 -8.75
CA ASP A 50 1.36 -8.09 -8.11
C ASP A 50 2.58 -7.82 -9.00
N ARG A 51 2.44 -7.87 -10.33
CA ARG A 51 3.49 -7.49 -11.28
C ARG A 51 3.97 -6.04 -11.12
N ARG A 52 3.05 -5.10 -10.83
CA ARG A 52 3.39 -3.68 -10.64
C ARG A 52 3.99 -3.45 -9.26
N VAL A 53 3.45 -4.11 -8.22
CA VAL A 53 4.08 -4.11 -6.88
C VAL A 53 5.52 -4.63 -6.96
N ARG A 54 5.74 -5.71 -7.71
CA ARG A 54 7.07 -6.30 -7.90
C ARG A 54 8.00 -5.36 -8.65
N ALA A 55 7.54 -4.75 -9.75
CA ALA A 55 8.32 -3.76 -10.48
C ALA A 55 8.71 -2.56 -9.60
N PHE A 56 7.79 -2.05 -8.79
CA PHE A 56 8.03 -0.96 -7.85
C PHE A 56 9.11 -1.33 -6.82
N LEU A 57 9.01 -2.52 -6.24
CA LEU A 57 10.01 -3.08 -5.32
C LEU A 57 11.39 -3.18 -5.99
N ASP A 58 11.46 -3.73 -7.21
CA ASP A 58 12.71 -3.94 -7.93
C ASP A 58 13.38 -2.62 -8.29
N ILE A 59 12.61 -1.57 -8.64
CA ILE A 59 13.14 -0.22 -8.89
C ILE A 59 13.77 0.36 -7.62
N LEU A 60 13.06 0.35 -6.49
CA LEU A 60 13.58 0.87 -5.22
C LEU A 60 14.83 0.11 -4.77
N ALA A 61 14.81 -1.22 -4.89
CA ALA A 61 15.96 -2.07 -4.58
C ALA A 61 17.16 -1.75 -5.51
N GLY A 62 16.92 -1.53 -6.80
CA GLY A 62 17.94 -1.10 -7.77
C GLY A 62 18.54 0.27 -7.45
N MET A 63 17.80 1.14 -6.76
CA MET A 63 18.28 2.42 -6.22
C MET A 63 18.93 2.29 -4.83
N GLY A 64 19.16 1.05 -4.37
CA GLY A 64 19.79 0.75 -3.08
C GLY A 64 18.93 1.14 -1.87
N ARG A 65 17.60 1.21 -2.02
CA ARG A 65 16.68 1.47 -0.89
C ARG A 65 16.28 0.15 -0.25
N GLU A 66 16.43 0.03 1.07
CA GLU A 66 15.93 -1.14 1.80
C GLU A 66 14.41 -1.14 1.76
N THR A 67 13.83 -2.08 1.02
CA THR A 67 12.40 -2.09 0.71
C THR A 67 11.79 -3.46 0.98
N THR A 68 10.62 -3.49 1.61
CA THR A 68 9.81 -4.71 1.80
C THR A 68 8.39 -4.50 1.31
N VAL A 69 7.72 -5.60 0.97
CA VAL A 69 6.28 -5.61 0.69
C VAL A 69 5.58 -6.28 1.87
N ARG A 70 4.62 -5.59 2.48
CA ARG A 70 3.79 -6.16 3.54
C ARG A 70 2.89 -7.22 2.92
N LYS A 71 3.08 -8.48 3.33
CA LYS A 71 2.18 -9.58 2.97
C LYS A 71 0.88 -9.42 3.75
N SER A 72 -0.24 -9.25 3.05
CA SER A 72 -1.56 -9.31 3.66
C SER A 72 -1.84 -10.77 4.06
N LEU A 73 -1.75 -11.08 5.36
CA LEU A 73 -2.27 -12.32 5.91
C LEU A 73 -3.81 -12.24 5.85
N GLY A 74 -4.42 -12.82 4.82
CA GLY A 74 -5.86 -12.98 4.74
C GLY A 74 -6.55 -11.94 3.85
N SER A 75 -6.74 -12.31 2.58
CA SER A 75 -7.80 -11.74 1.74
C SER A 75 -9.18 -12.34 2.08
N THR A 76 -9.30 -13.11 3.17
CA THR A 76 -10.50 -13.90 3.53
C THR A 76 -11.33 -13.35 4.69
N ALA A 77 -10.95 -12.27 5.35
CA ALA A 77 -11.78 -11.65 6.39
C ALA A 77 -11.45 -10.16 6.49
N GLY A 78 -12.49 -9.31 6.52
CA GLY A 78 -12.40 -7.85 6.40
C GLY A 78 -11.68 -7.13 7.54
N GLY A 79 -10.37 -7.34 7.65
CA GLY A 79 -9.49 -6.79 8.69
C GLY A 79 -8.12 -6.32 8.16
N ALA A 80 -8.05 -5.84 6.92
CA ALA A 80 -6.89 -5.15 6.36
C ALA A 80 -6.78 -3.71 6.91
N CYS A 81 -5.56 -3.16 6.92
CA CYS A 81 -5.33 -1.76 7.27
C CYS A 81 -6.21 -0.83 6.42
N GLY A 82 -7.04 -0.01 7.08
CA GLY A 82 -8.07 0.81 6.45
C GLY A 82 -9.52 0.29 6.65
N GLN A 83 -9.70 -0.95 7.10
CA GLN A 83 -11.04 -1.55 7.29
C GLN A 83 -11.65 -1.31 8.69
N LEU A 84 -10.93 -0.66 9.61
CA LEU A 84 -11.41 -0.34 10.97
C LEU A 84 -12.46 0.81 11.02
N GLY A 85 -13.04 1.21 9.88
CA GLY A 85 -14.08 2.25 9.80
C GLY A 85 -15.48 1.75 9.43
N ALA A 86 -15.64 0.49 9.00
CA ALA A 86 -16.90 0.02 8.40
C ALA A 86 -17.94 -0.54 9.39
N SER A 87 -17.71 -0.49 10.71
CA SER A 87 -18.59 -1.11 11.71
C SER A 87 -19.40 -0.14 12.58
N LEU A 88 -19.72 1.06 12.07
CA LEU A 88 -20.62 1.99 12.77
C LEU A 88 -21.99 2.19 12.07
N ALA A 89 -22.21 1.57 10.90
CA ALA A 89 -23.47 1.72 10.17
C ALA A 89 -24.58 0.73 10.58
N ASP A 90 -24.29 -0.30 11.40
CA ASP A 90 -25.24 -1.40 11.67
C ASP A 90 -25.91 -1.35 13.05
N ARG A 91 -25.94 -0.16 13.68
CA ARG A 91 -26.71 0.10 14.91
C ARG A 91 -27.64 1.29 14.73
N ALA A 92 -28.55 1.22 13.76
CA ALA A 92 -29.78 2.00 13.82
C ALA A 92 -30.75 1.27 14.79
N PRO A 93 -31.31 1.94 15.81
CA PRO A 93 -32.29 1.32 16.69
C PRO A 93 -33.56 1.02 15.90
N ARG A 94 -33.95 -0.26 15.84
CA ARG A 94 -35.30 -0.64 15.42
C ARG A 94 -36.25 -0.24 16.54
N GLY A 95 -37.17 0.67 16.24
CA GLY A 95 -38.35 0.93 17.06
C GLY A 95 -39.30 -0.27 17.10
#